data_AF-A0A8S3C7A3-F1
#
_entry.id   AF-A0A8S3C7A3-F1
#
_cell.length_a   1.000
_cell.length_b   1.000
_cell.length_c   1.000
_cell.angle_alpha   90.00
_cell.angle_beta   90.00
_cell.angle_gamma   90.00
#
_symmetry.space_group_name_H-M   'P 1'
#
loop_
_entity.id
_entity.type
_entity.pdbx_description
1 polymer ?
#
loop_
_entity_poly.entity_id
_entity_poly.type
_entity_poly.pdbx_seq_one_letter_code
_entity_poly.pdbx_strand_id
1 'polypeptide(L)'
;MLSNDSNKDWMIDPTVVPAQMSPVDPPAVRNCDRLIASIVCFTLGEKLSNHSIEDYILDHIELERECSDRTNLCLAWSDDVSLALCFIVSLIQYGGYSQDDLTQQYINWWMNGFMSPTGVCFTPSIHIKQTIEQMSINLAAESLAVITDENIYTTPPSPPVAALLRISPIAYFYSNHSPSVRIEVITHCVRAMFGQEISIENFVIYIELLVNALNGHAKEKILQSIQIPLDRSHSMSVALIKLIDILRMDNNDIQQGVQQALAFNQSIEQESKWRNPYDSNQTILVTLYLQVSGALYYQTVPSEWFACTYAK
;
A
#
# COMPACT_ATOMS: atom_id res chain seq x y z
N MET A 1 -14.82 20.21 39.77
CA MET A 1 -15.56 20.71 38.59
C MET A 1 -14.58 21.47 37.73
N LEU A 2 -14.01 20.78 36.74
CA LEU A 2 -13.13 21.27 35.66
C LEU A 2 -13.51 20.36 34.48
N SER A 3 -13.61 20.74 33.22
CA SER A 3 -13.77 21.99 32.46
C SER A 3 -14.13 21.48 31.05
N ASN A 4 -14.85 22.28 30.27
CA ASN A 4 -15.13 22.03 28.86
C ASN A 4 -13.85 21.62 28.08
N ASP A 5 -13.94 20.58 27.26
CA ASP A 5 -13.17 20.49 26.02
C ASP A 5 -14.08 20.00 24.88
N SER A 6 -14.35 20.96 24.01
CA SER A 6 -14.95 20.82 22.68
C SER A 6 -14.00 20.11 21.70
N ASN A 7 -14.59 19.49 20.68
CA ASN A 7 -14.01 18.89 19.47
C ASN A 7 -13.62 17.39 19.55
N LYS A 8 -14.65 16.55 19.49
CA LYS A 8 -14.59 15.18 18.93
C LYS A 8 -15.54 15.07 17.73
N ASP A 9 -15.51 16.06 16.83
CA ASP A 9 -16.38 16.15 15.64
C ASP A 9 -15.99 15.15 14.50
N TRP A 10 -15.04 14.25 14.76
CA TRP A 10 -14.49 13.30 13.76
C TRP A 10 -14.95 11.84 13.99
N MET A 11 -15.70 11.55 15.05
CA MET A 11 -16.30 10.24 15.25
C MET A 11 -17.62 10.16 14.49
N ILE A 12 -17.62 9.52 13.33
CA ILE A 12 -18.86 9.15 12.63
C ILE A 12 -19.60 8.10 13.48
N ASP A 13 -20.91 8.26 13.57
CA ASP A 13 -21.84 7.35 14.24
C ASP A 13 -21.66 5.90 13.73
N PRO A 14 -21.34 4.93 14.61
CA PRO A 14 -21.10 3.53 14.24
C PRO A 14 -22.36 2.79 13.74
N THR A 15 -23.53 3.45 13.69
CA THR A 15 -24.79 2.86 13.20
C THR A 15 -25.07 3.12 11.72
N VAL A 16 -24.20 3.83 11.00
CA VAL A 16 -24.35 4.06 9.56
C VAL A 16 -23.99 2.79 8.78
N VAL A 17 -25.02 2.09 8.30
CA VAL A 17 -24.87 0.98 7.34
C VAL A 17 -24.43 1.56 5.98
N PRO A 18 -23.46 0.95 5.27
CA PRO A 18 -22.92 1.51 4.04
C PRO A 18 -23.98 1.60 2.95
N ALA A 19 -24.24 2.81 2.46
CA ALA A 19 -24.73 2.96 1.09
C ALA A 19 -23.50 2.94 0.17
N GLN A 20 -23.62 2.36 -1.03
CA GLN A 20 -22.64 2.53 -2.11
C GLN A 20 -22.18 3.99 -2.13
N MET A 21 -20.89 4.23 -1.88
CA MET A 21 -20.36 5.60 -2.00
C MET A 21 -20.67 6.05 -3.43
N SER A 22 -21.37 7.17 -3.56
CA SER A 22 -21.76 7.66 -4.88
C SER A 22 -20.49 7.87 -5.71
N PRO A 23 -20.45 7.43 -6.98
CA PRO A 23 -19.33 7.67 -7.86
C PRO A 23 -18.95 9.14 -7.79
N VAL A 24 -17.68 9.42 -7.56
CA VAL A 24 -17.17 10.78 -7.58
C VAL A 24 -16.45 10.94 -8.91
N ASP A 25 -16.66 12.07 -9.59
CA ASP A 25 -15.97 12.31 -10.86
C ASP A 25 -14.46 12.08 -10.65
N PRO A 26 -13.81 11.23 -11.47
CA PRO A 26 -12.38 11.00 -11.35
C PRO A 26 -11.70 12.36 -11.48
N PRO A 27 -10.90 12.77 -10.49
CA PRO A 27 -10.37 14.12 -10.50
C PRO A 27 -9.50 14.30 -11.74
N ALA A 28 -9.57 15.48 -12.36
CA ALA A 28 -8.58 15.86 -13.35
C ALA A 28 -7.20 15.69 -12.71
N VAL A 29 -6.37 14.80 -13.25
CA VAL A 29 -5.02 14.55 -12.73
C VAL A 29 -4.18 15.80 -12.98
N ARG A 30 -4.23 16.75 -12.05
CA ARG A 30 -3.31 17.89 -12.01
C ARG A 30 -2.02 17.35 -11.41
N ASN A 31 -0.95 17.32 -12.22
CA ASN A 31 0.40 16.80 -11.92
C ASN A 31 0.62 15.31 -12.24
N CYS A 32 0.31 14.88 -13.46
CA CYS A 32 0.63 13.54 -13.98
C CYS A 32 2.09 13.12 -13.68
N ASP A 33 3.05 14.03 -13.78
CA ASP A 33 4.46 13.71 -13.58
C ASP A 33 4.78 13.23 -12.15
N ARG A 34 4.15 13.83 -11.12
CA ARG A 34 4.33 13.41 -9.72
C ARG A 34 3.70 12.05 -9.46
N LEU A 35 2.52 11.81 -10.04
CA LEU A 35 1.83 10.52 -9.93
C LEU A 35 2.63 9.42 -10.62
N ILE A 36 3.07 9.64 -11.86
CA ILE A 36 3.87 8.67 -12.63
C ILE A 36 5.19 8.40 -11.89
N ALA A 37 5.87 9.43 -11.41
CA ALA A 37 7.11 9.26 -10.65
C ALA A 37 6.89 8.48 -9.35
N SER A 38 5.79 8.71 -8.63
CA SER A 38 5.42 7.94 -7.43
C SER A 38 5.22 6.45 -7.75
N ILE A 39 4.46 6.14 -8.80
CA ILE A 39 4.17 4.75 -9.22
C ILE A 39 5.45 4.05 -9.72
N VAL A 40 6.27 4.73 -10.51
CA VAL A 40 7.55 4.21 -10.99
C VAL A 40 8.49 3.92 -9.83
N CYS A 41 8.67 4.88 -8.91
CA CYS A 41 9.52 4.68 -7.75
C CYS A 41 8.97 3.60 -6.80
N PHE A 42 7.66 3.47 -6.67
CA PHE A 42 7.02 2.38 -5.94
C PHE A 42 7.44 1.00 -6.50
N THR A 43 7.33 0.79 -7.81
CA THR A 43 7.75 -0.47 -8.45
C THR A 43 9.26 -0.75 -8.26
N LEU A 44 10.09 0.29 -8.23
CA LEU A 44 11.54 0.17 -8.09
C LEU A 44 12.01 -0.17 -6.67
N GLY A 45 11.28 0.28 -5.64
CA GLY A 45 11.63 -0.03 -4.26
C GLY A 45 11.69 -1.52 -3.99
N GLU A 46 10.77 -2.27 -4.60
CA GLU A 46 10.72 -3.74 -4.54
C GLU A 46 11.89 -4.40 -5.28
N LYS A 47 12.39 -3.77 -6.35
CA LYS A 47 13.52 -4.27 -7.16
C LYS A 47 14.88 -4.03 -6.51
N LEU A 48 15.01 -3.03 -5.66
CA LEU A 48 16.26 -2.68 -4.98
C LEU A 48 16.59 -3.60 -3.78
N SER A 49 15.75 -4.62 -3.53
CA SER A 49 16.05 -5.72 -2.61
C SER A 49 17.22 -6.53 -3.14
N ASN A 50 18.39 -6.35 -2.53
CA ASN A 50 19.66 -6.90 -3.00
C ASN A 50 19.84 -8.40 -2.69
N HIS A 51 18.76 -9.20 -2.73
CA HIS A 51 18.87 -10.65 -2.63
C HIS A 51 18.77 -11.25 -4.02
N SER A 52 19.72 -12.13 -4.34
CA SER A 52 19.65 -12.91 -5.54
C SER A 52 18.32 -13.69 -5.49
N ILE A 53 17.45 -13.43 -6.46
CA ILE A 53 16.32 -14.30 -6.77
C ILE A 53 16.83 -15.77 -6.88
N GLU A 54 18.10 -15.96 -7.23
CA GLU A 54 18.83 -17.23 -7.32
C GLU A 54 18.87 -18.06 -6.02
N ASP A 55 19.08 -17.46 -4.83
CA ASP A 55 19.16 -18.24 -3.57
C ASP A 55 17.79 -18.78 -3.12
N TYR A 56 16.69 -18.11 -3.47
CA TYR A 56 15.34 -18.61 -3.19
C TYR A 56 14.82 -19.60 -4.24
N ILE A 57 15.14 -19.37 -5.52
CA ILE A 57 14.86 -20.30 -6.63
C ILE A 57 15.34 -21.71 -6.26
N LEU A 58 16.51 -21.82 -5.61
CA LEU A 58 17.10 -23.10 -5.23
C LEU A 58 16.34 -23.84 -4.11
N ASP A 59 15.60 -23.14 -3.27
CA ASP A 59 14.85 -23.73 -2.14
C ASP A 59 13.39 -24.12 -2.49
N HIS A 60 12.79 -23.60 -3.58
CA HIS A 60 11.35 -23.74 -3.89
C HIS A 60 11.02 -24.31 -5.30
N ILE A 61 11.92 -25.14 -5.83
CA ILE A 61 12.12 -25.60 -7.23
C ILE A 61 10.91 -26.16 -8.04
N GLU A 62 9.69 -26.37 -7.52
CA GLU A 62 8.61 -26.95 -8.33
C GLU A 62 7.72 -25.93 -9.07
N LEU A 63 7.30 -24.85 -8.42
CA LEU A 63 6.41 -23.84 -9.05
C LEU A 63 7.16 -22.92 -10.03
N GLU A 64 8.44 -22.64 -9.78
CA GLU A 64 9.25 -21.77 -10.64
C GLU A 64 9.92 -22.50 -11.81
N ARG A 65 9.99 -23.83 -11.82
CA ARG A 65 10.48 -24.56 -13.01
C ARG A 65 9.57 -24.33 -14.22
N GLU A 66 8.25 -24.32 -14.00
CA GLU A 66 7.29 -24.00 -15.07
C GLU A 66 7.37 -22.53 -15.53
N CYS A 67 7.78 -21.61 -14.65
CA CYS A 67 7.93 -20.18 -14.96
C CYS A 67 9.30 -19.85 -15.61
N SER A 68 10.38 -20.46 -15.14
CA SER A 68 11.75 -20.24 -15.63
C SER A 68 11.99 -20.86 -17.01
N ASP A 69 11.32 -21.98 -17.33
CA ASP A 69 11.36 -22.56 -18.68
C ASP A 69 10.70 -21.67 -19.74
N ARG A 70 9.93 -20.64 -19.34
CA ARG A 70 9.21 -19.77 -20.30
C ARG A 70 9.92 -18.49 -20.70
N THR A 71 10.85 -17.93 -19.91
CA THR A 71 11.72 -16.79 -20.29
C THR A 71 12.63 -16.42 -19.12
N ASN A 72 13.79 -15.81 -19.38
CA ASN A 72 14.61 -15.07 -18.39
C ASN A 72 13.78 -13.95 -17.71
N LEU A 73 12.92 -14.30 -16.77
CA LEU A 73 12.03 -13.38 -16.07
C LEU A 73 12.81 -12.66 -14.96
N CYS A 74 13.21 -11.42 -15.25
CA CYS A 74 13.51 -10.46 -14.20
C CYS A 74 12.16 -10.01 -13.62
N LEU A 75 11.81 -10.47 -12.42
CA LEU A 75 10.62 -10.00 -11.72
C LEU A 75 10.75 -8.49 -11.49
N ALA A 76 9.87 -7.72 -12.11
CA ALA A 76 9.94 -6.26 -12.07
C ALA A 76 9.31 -5.67 -10.79
N TRP A 77 8.39 -6.38 -10.12
CA TRP A 77 7.75 -5.98 -8.85
C TRP A 77 7.05 -7.16 -8.13
N SER A 78 6.58 -6.93 -6.90
CA SER A 78 5.96 -7.91 -5.97
C SER A 78 4.42 -7.88 -5.91
N ASP A 79 3.83 -8.60 -4.95
CA ASP A 79 2.38 -8.74 -4.76
C ASP A 79 1.76 -7.44 -4.25
N ASP A 80 2.49 -6.68 -3.43
CA ASP A 80 2.04 -5.36 -2.97
C ASP A 80 1.82 -4.39 -4.14
N VAL A 81 2.71 -4.39 -5.13
CA VAL A 81 2.54 -3.57 -6.34
C VAL A 81 1.40 -4.11 -7.20
N SER A 82 1.32 -5.42 -7.39
CA SER A 82 0.25 -6.05 -8.18
C SER A 82 -1.15 -5.72 -7.61
N LEU A 83 -1.30 -5.79 -6.29
CA LEU A 83 -2.54 -5.48 -5.59
C LEU A 83 -2.84 -3.98 -5.60
N ALA A 84 -1.84 -3.11 -5.43
CA ALA A 84 -2.05 -1.68 -5.60
C ALA A 84 -2.48 -1.32 -7.03
N LEU A 85 -1.92 -1.96 -8.06
CA LEU A 85 -2.37 -1.79 -9.45
C LEU A 85 -3.81 -2.28 -9.64
N CYS A 86 -4.19 -3.42 -9.05
CA CYS A 86 -5.58 -3.89 -9.05
C CYS A 86 -6.53 -2.86 -8.42
N PHE A 87 -6.12 -2.23 -7.32
CA PHE A 87 -6.93 -1.21 -6.66
C PHE A 87 -7.01 0.08 -7.51
N ILE A 88 -5.94 0.50 -8.19
CA ILE A 88 -6.00 1.60 -9.17
C ILE A 88 -7.02 1.29 -10.26
N VAL A 89 -7.01 0.09 -10.83
CA VAL A 89 -7.99 -0.33 -11.84
C VAL A 89 -9.41 -0.23 -11.30
N SER A 90 -9.65 -0.73 -10.10
CA SER A 90 -10.97 -0.70 -9.47
C SER A 90 -11.49 0.72 -9.27
N LEU A 91 -10.64 1.61 -8.74
CA LEU A 91 -10.98 3.03 -8.53
C LEU A 91 -11.35 3.73 -9.86
N ILE A 92 -10.60 3.45 -10.94
CA ILE A 92 -10.87 4.01 -12.26
C ILE A 92 -12.17 3.44 -12.86
N GLN A 93 -12.35 2.11 -12.78
CA GLN A 93 -13.50 1.42 -13.35
C GLN A 93 -14.82 1.86 -12.71
N TYR A 94 -14.81 2.02 -11.38
CA TYR A 94 -16.01 2.36 -10.62
C TYR A 94 -16.22 3.87 -10.42
N GLY A 95 -15.20 4.69 -10.70
CA GLY A 95 -15.23 6.13 -10.39
C GLY A 95 -15.22 6.40 -8.89
N GLY A 96 -14.53 5.56 -8.11
CA GLY A 96 -14.49 5.64 -6.65
C GLY A 96 -14.26 4.30 -5.98
N TYR A 97 -14.25 4.30 -4.65
CA TYR A 97 -14.07 3.10 -3.85
C TYR A 97 -15.29 2.18 -3.94
N SER A 98 -15.04 0.94 -4.38
CA SER A 98 -16.01 -0.16 -4.33
C SER A 98 -15.31 -1.38 -3.75
N GLN A 99 -15.77 -1.84 -2.58
CA GLN A 99 -15.25 -3.04 -1.93
C GLN A 99 -15.42 -4.27 -2.83
N ASP A 100 -16.56 -4.38 -3.50
CA ASP A 100 -16.90 -5.53 -4.34
C ASP A 100 -16.00 -5.62 -5.55
N ASP A 101 -15.85 -4.52 -6.27
CA ASP A 101 -15.00 -4.46 -7.46
C ASP A 101 -13.54 -4.68 -7.07
N LEU A 102 -13.05 -4.06 -5.98
CA LEU A 102 -11.71 -4.31 -5.46
C LEU A 102 -11.47 -5.79 -5.15
N THR A 103 -12.44 -6.44 -4.50
CA THR A 103 -12.40 -7.88 -4.19
C THR A 103 -12.29 -8.71 -5.46
N GLN A 104 -13.09 -8.38 -6.48
CA GLN A 104 -13.07 -9.07 -7.78
C GLN A 104 -11.73 -8.91 -8.49
N GLN A 105 -11.12 -7.72 -8.45
CA GLN A 105 -9.81 -7.48 -9.03
C GLN A 105 -8.71 -8.26 -8.29
N TYR A 106 -8.78 -8.37 -6.96
CA TYR A 106 -7.84 -9.17 -6.17
C TYR A 106 -7.99 -10.68 -6.46
N ILE A 107 -9.22 -11.18 -6.60
CA ILE A 107 -9.48 -12.55 -7.04
C ILE A 107 -8.92 -12.78 -8.45
N ASN A 108 -9.07 -11.81 -9.34
CA ASN A 108 -8.55 -11.90 -10.72
C ASN A 108 -7.01 -11.95 -10.75
N TRP A 109 -6.34 -11.16 -9.91
CA TRP A 109 -4.89 -11.30 -9.71
C TRP A 109 -4.54 -12.69 -9.21
N TRP A 110 -5.20 -13.14 -8.14
CA TRP A 110 -4.92 -14.43 -7.51
C TRP A 110 -5.09 -15.62 -8.47
N MET A 111 -6.20 -15.64 -9.21
CA MET A 111 -6.59 -16.78 -10.04
C MET A 111 -5.98 -16.73 -11.44
N ASN A 112 -5.83 -15.53 -12.01
CA ASN A 112 -5.46 -15.35 -13.42
C ASN A 112 -4.18 -14.54 -13.64
N GLY A 113 -3.51 -14.09 -12.58
CA GLY A 113 -2.29 -13.28 -12.69
C GLY A 113 -2.52 -11.86 -13.20
N PHE A 114 -3.74 -11.33 -13.13
CA PHE A 114 -4.04 -9.96 -13.54
C PHE A 114 -3.16 -8.94 -12.79
N MET A 115 -2.51 -8.02 -13.53
CA MET A 115 -1.54 -7.04 -12.99
C MET A 115 -0.28 -7.64 -12.32
N SER A 116 -0.02 -8.93 -12.53
CA SER A 116 1.27 -9.54 -12.21
C SER A 116 2.32 -9.23 -13.29
N PRO A 117 3.60 -8.97 -12.93
CA PRO A 117 4.65 -8.75 -13.93
C PRO A 117 4.97 -9.99 -14.77
N THR A 118 4.53 -11.17 -14.33
CA THR A 118 4.74 -12.45 -15.03
C THR A 118 3.51 -12.96 -15.77
N GLY A 119 2.36 -12.28 -15.61
CA GLY A 119 1.07 -12.79 -16.08
C GLY A 119 0.50 -13.97 -15.27
N VAL A 120 1.15 -14.37 -14.17
CA VAL A 120 0.64 -15.39 -13.22
C VAL A 120 0.78 -14.91 -11.78
N CYS A 121 -0.10 -15.36 -10.88
CA CYS A 121 0.07 -15.11 -9.45
C CYS A 121 1.28 -15.90 -8.93
N PHE A 122 2.23 -15.21 -8.29
CA PHE A 122 3.32 -15.83 -7.53
C PHE A 122 2.90 -15.95 -6.06
N THR A 123 3.50 -16.88 -5.31
CA THR A 123 3.04 -17.29 -3.97
C THR A 123 2.82 -16.09 -3.03
N PRO A 124 1.55 -15.72 -2.71
CA PRO A 124 1.25 -14.59 -1.83
C PRO A 124 1.67 -14.85 -0.39
N SER A 125 1.96 -13.79 0.36
CA SER A 125 2.07 -13.88 1.82
C SER A 125 0.77 -14.44 2.43
N ILE A 126 0.87 -15.18 3.54
CA ILE A 126 -0.29 -15.75 4.24
C ILE A 126 -1.35 -14.69 4.59
N HIS A 127 -0.92 -13.47 4.91
CA HIS A 127 -1.80 -12.36 5.20
C HIS A 127 -2.62 -11.95 3.97
N ILE A 128 -2.00 -11.84 2.79
CA ILE A 128 -2.74 -11.55 1.54
C ILE A 128 -3.73 -12.67 1.23
N LYS A 129 -3.35 -13.94 1.44
CA LYS A 129 -4.26 -15.09 1.31
C LYS A 129 -5.50 -14.93 2.15
N GLN A 130 -5.32 -14.72 3.44
CA GLN A 130 -6.41 -14.57 4.39
C GLN A 130 -7.29 -13.36 4.08
N THR A 131 -6.70 -12.21 3.72
CA THR A 131 -7.46 -11.03 3.32
C THR A 131 -8.32 -11.29 2.09
N ILE A 132 -7.77 -11.89 1.02
CA ILE A 132 -8.53 -12.15 -0.22
C ILE A 132 -9.61 -13.20 0.01
N GLU A 133 -9.32 -14.28 0.73
CA GLU A 133 -10.31 -15.30 1.09
C GLU A 133 -11.48 -14.69 1.87
N GLN A 134 -11.18 -13.85 2.87
CA GLN A 134 -12.21 -13.19 3.67
C GLN A 134 -13.05 -12.22 2.83
N MET A 135 -12.40 -11.37 2.03
CA MET A 135 -13.11 -10.46 1.12
C MET A 135 -14.01 -11.24 0.17
N SER A 136 -13.54 -12.38 -0.36
CA SER A 136 -14.30 -13.26 -1.26
C SER A 136 -15.53 -13.87 -0.56
N ILE A 137 -15.39 -14.30 0.70
CA ILE A 137 -16.50 -14.82 1.50
C ILE A 137 -17.54 -13.73 1.75
N ASN A 138 -17.10 -12.52 2.13
CA ASN A 138 -18.00 -11.38 2.37
C ASN A 138 -18.77 -11.00 1.11
N LEU A 139 -18.09 -10.91 -0.03
CA LEU A 139 -18.72 -10.64 -1.34
C LEU A 139 -19.76 -11.70 -1.71
N ALA A 140 -19.44 -12.99 -1.50
CA ALA A 140 -20.38 -14.07 -1.76
C ALA A 140 -21.60 -14.03 -0.82
N ALA A 141 -21.37 -13.70 0.46
CA ALA A 141 -22.43 -13.58 1.45
C ALA A 141 -23.40 -12.44 1.13
N GLU A 142 -22.88 -11.27 0.75
CA GLU A 142 -23.67 -10.12 0.31
C GLU A 142 -24.50 -10.48 -0.93
N SER A 143 -23.90 -11.12 -1.94
CA SER A 143 -24.62 -11.59 -3.14
C SER A 143 -25.72 -12.60 -2.83
N LEU A 144 -25.61 -13.35 -1.74
CA LEU A 144 -26.58 -14.36 -1.31
C LEU A 144 -27.56 -13.85 -0.24
N ALA A 145 -27.45 -12.58 0.18
CA ALA A 145 -28.17 -12.00 1.31
C ALA A 145 -28.02 -12.82 2.61
N VAL A 146 -26.83 -13.41 2.81
CA VAL A 146 -26.48 -14.18 4.01
C VAL A 146 -25.72 -13.27 4.96
N ILE A 147 -26.13 -13.24 6.23
CA ILE A 147 -25.37 -12.57 7.28
C ILE A 147 -24.20 -13.47 7.65
N THR A 148 -22.98 -13.07 7.29
CA THR A 148 -21.77 -13.64 7.87
C THR A 148 -21.54 -13.02 9.23
N ASP A 149 -21.04 -13.82 10.18
CA ASP A 149 -20.55 -13.27 11.43
C ASP A 149 -19.29 -12.45 11.11
N GLU A 150 -19.38 -11.12 11.22
CA GLU A 150 -18.27 -10.20 11.00
C GLU A 150 -17.10 -10.49 11.96
N ASN A 151 -17.31 -11.32 12.99
CA ASN A 151 -16.32 -11.78 13.96
C ASN A 151 -15.87 -13.24 13.76
N ILE A 152 -15.93 -13.82 12.55
CA ILE A 152 -15.20 -15.09 12.24
C ILE A 152 -13.66 -14.86 12.26
N TYR A 153 -13.20 -13.78 12.88
CA TYR A 153 -11.83 -13.63 13.32
C TYR A 153 -11.55 -14.59 14.49
N THR A 154 -10.88 -15.70 14.19
CA THR A 154 -9.65 -15.92 14.94
C THR A 154 -8.71 -14.80 14.52
N THR A 155 -8.67 -13.74 15.33
CA THR A 155 -7.87 -12.50 15.20
C THR A 155 -6.92 -12.50 14.00
N PRO A 156 -7.15 -11.69 12.95
CA PRO A 156 -6.12 -11.57 11.93
C PRO A 156 -4.87 -11.03 12.63
N PRO A 157 -3.67 -11.56 12.37
CA PRO A 157 -2.46 -10.96 12.90
C PRO A 157 -2.46 -9.48 12.48
N SER A 158 -2.01 -8.59 13.38
CA SER A 158 -1.93 -7.15 13.11
C SER A 158 -1.43 -6.89 11.68
N PRO A 159 -2.07 -6.00 10.91
CA PRO A 159 -1.73 -5.84 9.50
C PRO A 159 -0.23 -5.53 9.34
N PRO A 160 0.45 -6.20 8.40
CA PRO A 160 1.87 -5.99 8.18
C PRO A 160 2.10 -4.60 7.60
N VAL A 161 3.34 -4.09 7.73
CA VAL A 161 3.71 -2.76 7.23
C VAL A 161 3.41 -2.60 5.73
N ALA A 162 3.58 -3.67 4.95
CA ALA A 162 3.22 -3.77 3.54
C ALA A 162 1.76 -3.40 3.21
N ALA A 163 0.83 -3.49 4.17
CA ALA A 163 -0.55 -3.05 3.97
C ALA A 163 -0.67 -1.55 3.61
N LEU A 164 0.28 -0.71 4.07
CA LEU A 164 0.34 0.71 3.73
C LEU A 164 0.48 0.92 2.22
N LEU A 165 1.32 0.12 1.56
CA LEU A 165 1.56 0.19 0.12
C LEU A 165 0.32 -0.19 -0.68
N ARG A 166 -0.38 -1.26 -0.24
CA ARG A 166 -1.55 -1.79 -0.95
C ARG A 166 -2.73 -0.84 -0.99
N ILE A 167 -2.90 0.01 0.03
CA ILE A 167 -3.99 1.00 0.06
C ILE A 167 -3.57 2.39 -0.48
N SER A 168 -2.30 2.59 -0.81
CA SER A 168 -1.78 3.84 -1.38
C SER A 168 -2.55 4.38 -2.61
N PRO A 169 -3.24 3.57 -3.45
CA PRO A 169 -4.08 4.08 -4.54
C PRO A 169 -5.18 5.04 -4.11
N ILE A 170 -5.62 5.00 -2.85
CA ILE A 170 -6.52 6.00 -2.28
C ILE A 170 -5.90 7.40 -2.37
N ALA A 171 -4.60 7.54 -2.12
CA ALA A 171 -3.90 8.83 -2.25
C ALA A 171 -3.91 9.33 -3.69
N TYR A 172 -3.74 8.43 -4.66
CA TYR A 172 -3.74 8.77 -6.09
C TYR A 172 -5.10 9.27 -6.55
N PHE A 173 -6.16 8.53 -6.24
CA PHE A 173 -7.51 8.86 -6.68
C PHE A 173 -8.14 9.99 -5.88
N TYR A 174 -7.90 10.09 -4.57
CA TYR A 174 -8.55 11.06 -3.69
C TYR A 174 -7.65 12.26 -3.30
N SER A 175 -6.55 12.49 -4.01
CA SER A 175 -5.60 13.60 -3.75
C SER A 175 -6.23 14.99 -3.69
N ASN A 176 -7.23 15.25 -4.53
CA ASN A 176 -7.93 16.54 -4.61
C ASN A 176 -9.19 16.62 -3.73
N HIS A 177 -9.52 15.55 -2.99
CA HIS A 177 -10.69 15.53 -2.12
C HIS A 177 -10.39 16.12 -0.75
N SER A 178 -11.41 16.33 0.08
CA SER A 178 -11.20 16.75 1.47
C SER A 178 -10.55 15.62 2.29
N PRO A 179 -9.82 15.95 3.37
CA PRO A 179 -9.34 14.94 4.32
C PRO A 179 -10.45 14.05 4.87
N SER A 180 -11.66 14.58 5.07
CA SER A 180 -12.81 13.80 5.57
C SER A 180 -13.22 12.67 4.62
N VAL A 181 -13.30 12.93 3.31
CA VAL A 181 -13.62 11.90 2.31
C VAL A 181 -12.53 10.84 2.26
N ARG A 182 -11.25 11.24 2.34
CA ARG A 182 -10.15 10.26 2.39
C ARG A 182 -10.21 9.39 3.63
N ILE A 183 -10.42 9.96 4.81
CA ILE A 183 -10.54 9.21 6.06
C ILE A 183 -11.70 8.21 5.99
N GLU A 184 -12.84 8.61 5.41
CA GLU A 184 -13.97 7.73 5.21
C GLU A 184 -13.62 6.53 4.32
N VAL A 185 -13.01 6.77 3.15
CA VAL A 185 -12.59 5.70 2.23
C VAL A 185 -11.54 4.78 2.87
N ILE A 186 -10.56 5.36 3.57
CA ILE A 186 -9.53 4.59 4.30
C ILE A 186 -10.19 3.70 5.36
N THR A 187 -11.14 4.25 6.11
CA THR A 187 -11.83 3.53 7.17
C THR A 187 -12.55 2.30 6.62
N HIS A 188 -13.33 2.48 5.56
CA HIS A 188 -14.04 1.37 4.92
C HIS A 188 -13.07 0.32 4.35
N CYS A 189 -12.02 0.76 3.65
CA CYS A 189 -11.02 -0.13 3.07
C CYS A 189 -10.25 -0.95 4.10
N VAL A 190 -9.75 -0.31 5.15
CA VAL A 190 -8.96 -0.96 6.21
C VAL A 190 -9.83 -1.96 6.97
N ARG A 191 -11.08 -1.59 7.31
CA ARG A 191 -11.98 -2.48 8.06
C ARG A 191 -12.44 -3.68 7.24
N ALA A 192 -12.69 -3.50 5.96
CA ALA A 192 -13.06 -4.61 5.09
C ALA A 192 -11.90 -5.61 4.89
N MET A 193 -10.65 -5.14 4.92
CA MET A 193 -9.47 -6.01 4.77
C MET A 193 -8.98 -6.65 6.08
N PHE A 194 -9.11 -5.94 7.21
CA PHE A 194 -8.42 -6.30 8.46
C PHE A 194 -9.32 -6.35 9.69
N GLY A 195 -10.59 -5.94 9.57
CA GLY A 195 -11.59 -5.99 10.65
C GLY A 195 -11.86 -4.65 11.35
N GLN A 196 -12.97 -4.62 12.08
CA GLN A 196 -13.54 -3.39 12.69
C GLN A 196 -12.65 -2.76 13.75
N GLU A 197 -11.90 -3.57 14.49
CA GLU A 197 -11.07 -3.15 15.63
C GLU A 197 -9.72 -2.54 15.21
N ILE A 198 -9.38 -2.56 13.92
CA ILE A 198 -8.09 -2.07 13.44
C ILE A 198 -8.06 -0.54 13.45
N SER A 199 -7.01 0.01 14.09
CA SER A 199 -6.73 1.44 14.04
C SER A 199 -6.34 1.87 12.62
N ILE A 200 -6.98 2.94 12.16
CA ILE A 200 -6.75 3.54 10.83
C ILE A 200 -5.63 4.60 10.84
N GLU A 201 -5.10 4.97 12.01
CA GLU A 201 -4.25 6.16 12.18
C GLU A 201 -2.98 6.10 11.30
N ASN A 202 -2.28 4.97 11.31
CA ASN A 202 -1.07 4.77 10.50
C ASN A 202 -1.36 4.84 8.98
N PHE A 203 -2.51 4.33 8.56
CA PHE A 203 -2.95 4.38 7.17
C PHE A 203 -3.28 5.82 6.74
N VAL A 204 -3.96 6.58 7.60
CA VAL A 204 -4.25 8.01 7.37
C VAL A 204 -2.95 8.81 7.25
N ILE A 205 -2.00 8.63 8.17
CA ILE A 205 -0.72 9.34 8.13
C ILE A 205 0.03 9.08 6.82
N TYR A 206 0.10 7.81 6.41
CA TYR A 206 0.79 7.45 5.18
C TYR A 206 0.12 8.03 3.92
N ILE A 207 -1.22 7.93 3.84
CA ILE A 207 -1.96 8.47 2.70
C ILE A 207 -1.89 9.99 2.65
N GLU A 208 -1.99 10.69 3.79
CA GLU A 208 -1.85 12.14 3.82
C GLU A 208 -0.44 12.58 3.42
N LEU A 209 0.60 11.84 3.82
CA LEU A 209 1.98 12.09 3.36
C LEU A 209 2.07 12.05 1.82
N LEU A 210 1.50 11.01 1.20
CA LEU A 210 1.45 10.87 -0.26
C LEU A 210 0.61 11.96 -0.93
N VAL A 211 -0.60 12.23 -0.43
CA VAL A 211 -1.50 13.26 -0.97
C VAL A 211 -0.82 14.63 -0.99
N ASN A 212 -0.16 15.00 0.11
CA ASN A 212 0.55 16.27 0.19
C ASN A 212 1.73 16.34 -0.81
N ALA A 213 2.46 15.24 -1.00
CA ALA A 213 3.54 15.16 -1.97
C ALA A 213 3.01 15.28 -3.43
N LEU A 214 1.90 14.59 -3.75
CA LEU A 214 1.24 14.63 -5.06
C LEU A 214 0.68 16.01 -5.39
N ASN A 215 0.14 16.71 -4.39
CA ASN A 215 -0.34 18.09 -4.51
C ASN A 215 0.80 19.13 -4.54
N GLY A 216 2.05 18.70 -4.46
CA GLY A 216 3.23 19.55 -4.63
C GLY A 216 3.52 20.46 -3.44
N HIS A 217 3.05 20.11 -2.25
CA HIS A 217 3.45 20.82 -1.03
C HIS A 217 4.95 20.65 -0.77
N ALA A 218 5.58 21.71 -0.24
CA ALA A 218 7.00 21.67 0.14
C ALA A 218 7.23 20.65 1.25
N LYS A 219 8.29 19.84 1.13
CA LYS A 219 8.62 18.75 2.06
C LYS A 219 8.62 19.20 3.52
N GLU A 220 9.21 20.35 3.81
CA GLU A 220 9.29 20.92 5.16
C GLU A 220 7.90 21.18 5.74
N LYS A 221 6.97 21.70 4.94
CA LYS A 221 5.59 21.95 5.36
C LYS A 221 4.84 20.65 5.65
N ILE A 222 5.07 19.62 4.82
CA ILE A 222 4.48 18.30 5.02
C ILE A 222 4.96 17.70 6.35
N LEU A 223 6.28 17.66 6.55
CA LEU A 223 6.90 17.08 7.75
C LEU A 223 6.56 17.83 9.04
N GLN A 224 6.25 19.13 8.96
CA GLN A 224 5.76 19.92 10.10
C GLN A 224 4.28 19.66 10.43
N SER A 225 3.48 19.27 9.43
CA SER A 225 2.04 19.02 9.60
C SER A 225 1.71 17.62 10.14
N ILE A 226 2.64 16.68 9.99
CA ILE A 226 2.44 15.29 10.41
C ILE A 226 2.59 15.16 11.92
N GLN A 227 1.57 14.61 12.54
CA GLN A 227 1.66 14.12 13.92
C GLN A 227 2.24 12.70 13.88
N ILE A 228 3.41 12.54 14.50
CA ILE A 228 4.09 11.24 14.54
C ILE A 228 3.31 10.30 15.47
N PRO A 229 3.10 9.03 15.10
CA PRO A 229 2.50 8.05 16.00
C PRO A 229 3.27 7.98 17.33
N LEU A 230 2.55 8.07 18.44
CA LEU A 230 3.15 7.96 19.77
C LEU A 230 3.45 6.50 20.15
N ASP A 231 2.66 5.57 19.61
CA ASP A 231 2.82 4.15 19.90
C ASP A 231 3.97 3.54 19.11
N ARG A 232 5.09 3.26 19.80
CA ARG A 232 6.27 2.60 19.23
C ARG A 232 6.25 1.08 19.37
N SER A 233 5.16 0.50 19.90
CA SER A 233 5.02 -0.95 20.04
C SER A 233 4.51 -1.62 18.76
N HIS A 234 3.92 -0.85 17.84
CA HIS A 234 3.42 -1.36 16.56
C HIS A 234 4.44 -1.16 15.42
N SER A 235 4.69 -2.21 14.63
CA SER A 235 5.65 -2.22 13.51
C SER A 235 5.38 -1.14 12.46
N MET A 236 4.12 -0.94 12.05
CA MET A 236 3.71 0.18 11.17
C MET A 236 4.13 1.55 11.71
N SER A 237 3.89 1.82 13.00
CA SER A 237 4.28 3.08 13.63
C SER A 237 5.79 3.28 13.59
N VAL A 238 6.56 2.22 13.89
CA VAL A 238 8.03 2.23 13.78
C VAL A 238 8.49 2.51 12.35
N ALA A 239 7.85 1.90 11.35
CA ALA A 239 8.16 2.13 9.95
C ALA A 239 7.87 3.57 9.52
N LEU A 240 6.74 4.15 9.94
CA LEU A 240 6.39 5.54 9.64
C LEU A 240 7.33 6.54 10.31
N ILE A 241 7.74 6.28 11.57
CA ILE A 241 8.75 7.09 12.25
C ILE A 241 10.04 7.11 11.44
N LYS A 242 10.54 5.93 11.05
CA LYS A 242 11.77 5.81 10.25
C LYS A 242 11.63 6.47 8.88
N LEU A 243 10.50 6.30 8.20
CA LEU A 243 10.20 6.98 6.94
C LEU A 243 10.30 8.50 7.07
N ILE A 244 9.69 9.06 8.12
CA ILE A 244 9.73 10.51 8.40
C ILE A 244 11.16 10.97 8.69
N ASP A 245 11.93 10.19 9.45
CA ASP A 245 13.32 10.53 9.74
C ASP A 245 14.21 10.48 8.49
N ILE A 246 14.01 9.50 7.61
CA ILE A 246 14.68 9.43 6.30
C ILE A 246 14.34 10.68 5.47
N LEU A 247 13.06 11.05 5.36
CA LEU A 247 12.63 12.24 4.62
C LEU A 247 13.20 13.55 5.18
N ARG A 248 13.52 13.60 6.48
CA ARG A 248 14.22 14.74 7.10
C ARG A 248 15.70 14.78 6.75
N MET A 249 16.32 13.62 6.56
CA MET A 249 17.77 13.45 6.44
C MET A 249 18.24 13.25 4.99
N ASP A 250 17.34 13.03 4.03
CA ASP A 250 17.65 12.76 2.62
C ASP A 250 18.24 13.96 1.85
N ASN A 251 18.30 15.15 2.47
CA ASN A 251 18.77 16.41 1.87
C ASN A 251 18.17 16.75 0.48
N ASN A 252 16.92 16.36 0.23
CA ASN A 252 16.27 16.50 -1.09
C ASN A 252 16.94 15.70 -2.23
N ASP A 253 17.67 14.64 -1.87
CA ASP A 253 18.29 13.71 -2.80
C ASP A 253 17.66 12.32 -2.63
N ILE A 254 16.94 11.88 -3.68
CA ILE A 254 16.26 10.60 -3.68
C ILE A 254 17.22 9.42 -3.46
N GLN A 255 18.44 9.48 -4.01
CA GLN A 255 19.43 8.41 -3.88
C GLN A 255 20.01 8.37 -2.47
N GLN A 256 20.24 9.54 -1.85
CA GLN A 256 20.70 9.60 -0.47
C GLN A 256 19.67 9.00 0.50
N GLY A 257 18.38 9.30 0.33
CA GLY A 257 17.34 8.70 1.16
C GLY A 257 17.17 7.19 0.91
N VAL A 258 17.39 6.68 -0.31
CA VAL A 258 17.45 5.23 -0.57
C VAL A 258 18.56 4.57 0.24
N GLN A 259 19.77 5.16 0.28
CA GLN A 259 20.88 4.64 1.08
C GLN A 259 20.55 4.60 2.57
N GLN A 260 19.87 5.63 3.09
CA GLN A 260 19.42 5.68 4.48
C GLN A 260 18.34 4.64 4.77
N ALA A 261 17.35 4.49 3.87
CA ALA A 261 16.28 3.52 3.99
C ALA A 261 16.84 2.08 4.04
N LEU A 262 17.81 1.76 3.16
CA LEU A 262 18.50 0.46 3.17
C LEU A 262 19.23 0.21 4.50
N ALA A 263 19.88 1.22 5.08
CA ALA A 263 20.55 1.10 6.37
C ALA A 263 19.55 0.86 7.52
N PHE A 264 18.38 1.50 7.49
CA PHE A 264 17.34 1.31 8.49
C PHE A 264 16.57 0.00 8.33
N ASN A 265 16.42 -0.54 7.11
CA ASN A 265 15.60 -1.73 6.87
C ASN A 265 16.11 -2.95 7.63
N GLN A 266 17.43 -3.11 7.73
CA GLN A 266 18.10 -4.16 8.52
C GLN A 266 17.67 -4.22 10.00
N SER A 267 17.13 -3.12 10.54
CA SER A 267 16.67 -3.05 11.94
C SER A 267 15.19 -3.38 12.15
N ILE A 268 14.37 -3.42 11.09
CA ILE A 268 12.96 -3.89 11.15
C ILE A 268 12.89 -5.42 10.96
N GLU A 269 13.81 -5.99 10.17
CA GLU A 269 13.86 -7.42 9.82
C GLU A 269 13.99 -8.40 11.00
N GLN A 270 14.35 -7.94 12.21
CA GLN A 270 14.47 -8.83 13.37
C GLN A 270 13.12 -9.41 13.85
N GLU A 271 11.98 -8.84 13.44
CA GLU A 271 10.66 -9.25 13.91
C GLU A 271 9.97 -10.32 13.04
N SER A 272 10.34 -10.49 11.77
CA SER A 272 9.67 -11.42 10.85
C SER A 272 10.55 -12.65 10.50
N LYS A 273 10.26 -13.80 11.12
CA LYS A 273 10.88 -15.10 10.78
C LYS A 273 10.44 -15.68 9.42
N TRP A 274 9.52 -15.02 8.72
CA TRP A 274 8.97 -15.47 7.45
C TRP A 274 9.86 -15.01 6.29
N ARG A 275 10.46 -15.96 5.57
CA ARG A 275 11.33 -15.71 4.41
C ARG A 275 10.53 -15.89 3.12
N ASN A 276 9.61 -14.98 2.83
CA ASN A 276 9.12 -14.83 1.46
C ASN A 276 10.04 -13.78 0.77
N PRO A 277 10.78 -14.11 -0.28
CA PRO A 277 11.67 -13.17 -0.98
C PRO A 277 10.88 -12.19 -1.86
N TYR A 278 9.61 -12.48 -2.13
CA TYR A 278 8.69 -11.59 -2.84
C TYR A 278 7.88 -10.74 -1.87
N ASP A 279 8.14 -10.87 -0.57
CA ASP A 279 7.55 -10.02 0.46
C ASP A 279 8.37 -8.74 0.57
N SER A 280 7.71 -7.62 0.33
CA SER A 280 8.29 -6.29 0.44
C SER A 280 8.90 -6.01 1.80
N ASN A 281 8.65 -6.82 2.85
CA ASN A 281 9.23 -6.65 4.18
C ASN A 281 10.77 -6.46 4.17
N GLN A 282 11.51 -6.98 3.19
CA GLN A 282 12.96 -6.76 3.03
C GLN A 282 13.35 -5.42 2.39
N THR A 283 12.38 -4.68 1.84
CA THR A 283 12.56 -3.36 1.24
C THR A 283 11.50 -2.37 1.68
N ILE A 284 10.67 -2.69 2.66
CA ILE A 284 9.43 -1.95 2.91
C ILE A 284 9.70 -0.48 3.20
N LEU A 285 10.77 -0.15 3.94
CA LEU A 285 11.16 1.25 4.14
C LEU A 285 11.64 1.93 2.86
N VAL A 286 12.39 1.21 2.02
CA VAL A 286 12.86 1.70 0.72
C VAL A 286 11.67 1.97 -0.18
N THR A 287 10.72 1.05 -0.25
CA THR A 287 9.51 1.15 -1.06
C THR A 287 8.60 2.28 -0.59
N LEU A 288 8.32 2.37 0.72
CA LEU A 288 7.54 3.47 1.30
C LEU A 288 8.21 4.83 1.03
N TYR A 289 9.53 4.91 1.19
CA TYR A 289 10.31 6.10 0.92
C TYR A 289 10.26 6.49 -0.56
N LEU A 290 10.49 5.54 -1.46
CA LEU A 290 10.49 5.78 -2.90
C LEU A 290 9.11 6.19 -3.42
N GLN A 291 8.03 5.60 -2.91
CA GLN A 291 6.67 5.97 -3.31
C GLN A 291 6.36 7.44 -2.96
N VAL A 292 6.80 7.92 -1.79
CA VAL A 292 6.62 9.32 -1.36
C VAL A 292 7.60 10.26 -2.06
N SER A 293 8.88 9.91 -2.05
CA SER A 293 9.96 10.74 -2.59
C SER A 293 9.91 10.85 -4.12
N GLY A 294 9.40 9.84 -4.83
CA GLY A 294 9.10 9.93 -6.26
C GLY A 294 8.12 11.05 -6.57
N ALA A 295 7.08 11.24 -5.74
CA ALA A 295 6.18 12.38 -5.87
C ALA A 295 6.86 13.70 -5.49
N LEU A 296 7.64 13.74 -4.41
CA LEU A 296 8.32 14.96 -3.95
C LEU A 296 9.36 15.49 -4.95
N TYR A 297 10.18 14.58 -5.46
CA TYR A 297 11.39 14.84 -6.24
C TYR A 297 11.22 14.45 -7.71
N TYR A 298 10.00 14.44 -8.24
CA TYR A 298 9.69 13.96 -9.60
C TYR A 298 10.59 14.51 -10.72
N GLN A 299 11.13 15.72 -10.56
CA GLN A 299 12.03 16.37 -11.53
C GLN A 299 13.46 15.82 -11.51
N THR A 300 13.88 15.21 -10.40
CA THR A 300 15.23 14.68 -10.19
C THR A 300 15.25 13.15 -10.11
N VAL A 301 14.09 12.50 -10.29
CA VAL A 301 14.03 11.04 -10.47
C VAL A 301 14.86 10.67 -11.71
N PRO A 302 15.85 9.77 -11.58
CA PRO A 302 16.71 9.41 -12.71
C PRO A 302 15.91 8.87 -13.90
N SER A 303 16.23 9.32 -15.11
CA SER A 303 15.48 8.93 -16.32
C SER A 303 15.52 7.42 -16.60
N GLU A 304 16.63 6.77 -16.25
CA GLU A 304 16.85 5.33 -16.37
C GLU A 304 15.90 4.49 -15.50
N TRP A 305 15.37 5.07 -14.42
CA TRP A 305 14.41 4.41 -13.54
C TRP A 305 13.08 4.16 -14.26
N PHE A 306 12.67 5.07 -15.14
CA PHE A 306 11.49 4.89 -16.00
C PHE A 306 11.70 3.81 -17.08
N ALA A 307 12.94 3.53 -17.47
CA ALA A 307 13.25 2.47 -18.41
C ALA A 307 13.28 1.08 -17.76
N CYS A 308 13.35 1.02 -16.43
CA CYS A 308 13.45 -0.22 -15.65
C CYS A 308 12.10 -0.87 -15.30
N THR A 309 10.97 -0.20 -15.56
CA THR A 309 9.61 -0.61 -15.13
C THR A 309 8.81 -1.37 -16.19
N TYR A 310 9.47 -1.91 -17.23
CA TYR A 310 8.79 -2.66 -18.28
C TYR A 310 8.47 -4.10 -17.87
N ALA A 311 7.19 -4.41 -17.63
CA ALA A 311 6.63 -5.68 -18.11
C ALA A 311 6.17 -5.43 -19.55
N LYS A 312 6.70 -6.20 -20.51
CA LYS A 312 6.24 -6.18 -21.91
C LYS A 312 4.93 -6.91 -22.08
#